data_AF-A0AA40FX61-F1
#
_entry.id   AF-A0AA40FX61-F1
#
_cell.length_a   1.000
_cell.length_b   1.000
_cell.length_c   1.000
_cell.angle_alpha   90.00
_cell.angle_beta   90.00
_cell.angle_gamma   90.00
#
_symmetry.space_group_name_H-M   'P 1'
#
loop_
_entity.id
_entity.type
_entity.pdbx_description
1 polymer ?
#
loop_
_entity_poly.entity_id
_entity_poly.type
_entity_poly.pdbx_seq_one_letter_code
_entity_poly.pdbx_strand_id
1 'polypeptide(L)'
;MSFFKVEEVQRGPLKPRKYPPVAVGSPNAFWGYRLRERSGCKTTKVPESYEDHQRQREKEYDHLTKLLEFENQTKSRIKRKSARQRVQQGTS
;
A
#
# COMPACT_ATOMS: atom_id res chain seq x y z
N MET A 1 12.13 4.55 15.47
CA MET A 1 11.59 3.94 14.23
C MET A 1 12.75 3.70 13.28
N SER A 2 12.89 2.50 12.73
CA SER A 2 14.05 2.12 11.91
C SER A 2 13.98 2.74 10.51
N PHE A 3 14.96 3.59 10.18
CA PHE A 3 15.16 4.24 8.88
C PHE A 3 15.79 3.28 7.86
N PHE A 4 15.14 2.15 7.55
CA PHE A 4 15.61 1.36 6.42
C PHE A 4 15.29 2.13 5.15
N LYS A 5 16.33 2.69 4.51
CA LYS A 5 16.24 3.25 3.16
C LYS A 5 15.69 2.15 2.27
N VAL A 6 14.45 2.32 1.83
CA VAL A 6 13.81 1.39 0.89
C VAL A 6 14.61 1.52 -0.40
N GLU A 7 15.43 0.52 -0.70
CA GLU A 7 16.14 0.47 -1.97
C GLU A 7 15.18 -0.07 -3.04
N GLU A 8 14.86 0.76 -4.03
CA GLU A 8 14.09 0.28 -5.17
C GLU A 8 15.03 -0.45 -6.13
N VAL A 9 14.69 -1.71 -6.42
CA VAL A 9 15.43 -2.51 -7.40
C VAL A 9 14.94 -2.12 -8.79
N GLN A 10 15.68 -1.23 -9.47
CA GLN A 10 15.49 -1.00 -10.90
C GLN A 10 15.96 -2.25 -11.65
N ARG A 11 15.00 -2.97 -12.22
CA ARG A 11 15.29 -4.20 -12.97
C ARG A 11 15.27 -3.90 -14.46
N GLY A 12 16.32 -4.27 -15.16
CA GLY A 12 16.39 -4.16 -16.62
C GLY A 12 15.54 -5.21 -17.35
N PRO A 13 15.72 -5.34 -18.68
CA PRO A 13 14.88 -6.18 -19.52
C PRO A 13 15.03 -7.66 -19.16
N LEU A 14 13.94 -8.41 -19.43
CA LEU A 14 13.89 -9.86 -19.30
C LEU A 14 14.77 -10.50 -20.38
N LYS A 15 15.77 -11.28 -19.94
CA LYS A 15 16.64 -12.07 -20.80
C LYS A 15 16.41 -13.56 -20.56
N PRO A 16 16.65 -14.43 -21.55
CA PRO A 16 16.64 -15.87 -21.34
C PRO A 16 17.63 -16.27 -20.25
N ARG A 17 17.19 -17.13 -19.33
CA ARG A 17 18.03 -17.67 -18.26
C ARG A 17 19.09 -18.61 -18.85
N LYS A 18 20.36 -18.47 -18.43
CA LYS A 18 21.44 -19.36 -18.89
C LYS A 18 21.28 -20.79 -18.34
N TYR A 19 21.02 -20.92 -17.03
CA TYR A 19 20.78 -22.23 -16.40
C TYR A 19 20.01 -22.09 -15.07
N PRO A 20 19.03 -22.97 -14.77
CA PRO A 20 18.35 -23.86 -15.72
C PRO A 20 17.49 -23.05 -16.73
N PRO A 21 17.50 -23.38 -18.02
CA PRO A 21 16.74 -22.64 -19.04
C PRO A 21 15.23 -22.89 -18.98
N VAL A 22 14.81 -23.94 -18.29
CA VAL A 22 13.43 -24.43 -18.23
C VAL A 22 13.07 -24.75 -16.77
N ALA A 23 11.81 -24.62 -16.40
CA ALA A 23 11.32 -24.99 -15.08
C ALA A 23 11.44 -26.51 -14.85
N VAL A 24 11.93 -26.90 -13.66
CA VAL A 24 12.03 -28.31 -13.26
C VAL A 24 10.62 -28.91 -13.22
N GLY A 25 10.39 -30.01 -13.92
CA GLY A 25 9.10 -30.69 -14.00
C GLY A 25 8.18 -30.29 -15.17
N SER A 26 8.59 -29.36 -16.04
CA SER A 26 7.79 -29.07 -17.25
C SER A 26 8.01 -30.13 -18.34
N PRO A 27 6.96 -30.73 -18.92
CA PRO A 27 7.10 -31.67 -20.03
C PRO A 27 7.57 -30.93 -21.29
N ASN A 28 8.59 -31.48 -21.96
CA ASN A 28 9.18 -31.02 -23.23
C ASN A 28 9.89 -29.65 -23.21
N ALA A 29 11.23 -29.65 -23.27
CA ALA A 29 12.06 -28.45 -23.44
C ALA A 29 11.76 -27.65 -24.74
N PHE A 30 11.15 -28.30 -25.74
CA PHE A 30 10.81 -27.66 -27.02
C PHE A 30 9.54 -26.77 -26.92
N TRP A 31 8.58 -27.13 -26.04
CA TRP A 31 7.30 -26.42 -25.84
C TRP A 31 7.06 -25.94 -24.39
N GLY A 32 7.97 -26.23 -23.47
CA GLY A 32 7.85 -25.91 -22.05
C GLY A 32 8.13 -24.45 -21.72
N TYR A 33 7.82 -24.06 -20.48
CA TYR A 33 8.03 -22.69 -19.99
C TYR A 33 9.53 -22.37 -19.88
N ARG A 34 10.04 -21.60 -20.84
CA ARG A 34 11.41 -21.06 -20.80
C ARG A 34 11.51 -20.01 -19.69
N LEU A 35 12.45 -20.20 -18.78
CA LEU A 35 12.70 -19.26 -17.70
C LEU A 35 13.38 -18.00 -18.25
N ARG A 36 12.88 -16.84 -17.83
CA ARG A 36 13.50 -15.54 -18.09
C ARG A 36 13.99 -14.93 -16.79
N GLU A 37 15.18 -14.38 -16.80
CA GLU A 37 15.76 -13.61 -15.70
C GLU A 37 15.79 -12.14 -16.06
N ARG A 38 15.58 -11.25 -15.08
CA ARG A 38 15.81 -9.82 -15.31
C ARG A 38 17.31 -9.54 -15.23
N SER A 39 17.83 -8.83 -16.22
CA SER A 39 19.24 -8.48 -16.30
C SER A 39 19.50 -7.07 -15.80
N GLY A 40 20.70 -6.83 -15.23
CA GLY A 40 21.13 -5.49 -14.84
C GLY A 40 20.29 -4.89 -13.71
N CYS A 41 19.83 -5.71 -12.77
CA CYS A 41 19.18 -5.22 -11.56
C CYS A 41 20.15 -4.35 -10.77
N LYS A 42 19.81 -3.08 -10.57
CA LYS A 42 20.56 -2.15 -9.72
C LYS A 42 19.65 -1.70 -8.59
N THR A 43 20.17 -1.74 -7.38
CA THR A 43 19.56 -1.03 -6.26
C THR A 43 19.84 0.45 -6.45
N THR A 44 18.79 1.22 -6.67
CA THR A 44 18.86 2.67 -6.72
C THR A 44 18.26 3.23 -5.46
N LYS A 45 18.92 4.24 -4.90
CA LYS A 45 18.33 5.01 -3.80
C LYS A 45 17.07 5.68 -4.31
N VAL A 46 16.00 5.57 -3.54
CA VAL A 46 14.77 6.31 -3.78
C VAL A 46 15.11 7.81 -3.77
N PRO A 47 14.69 8.58 -4.78
CA PRO A 47 14.99 10.01 -4.85
C PRO A 47 14.32 10.74 -3.67
N GLU A 48 14.95 11.80 -3.18
CA GLU A 48 14.45 12.61 -2.04
C GLU A 48 13.03 13.15 -2.29
N SER A 49 12.70 13.46 -3.56
CA SER A 49 11.36 13.89 -3.97
C SER A 49 10.26 12.85 -3.70
N TYR A 50 10.60 11.56 -3.72
CA TYR A 50 9.65 10.50 -3.38
C TYR A 50 9.40 10.43 -1.87
N GLU A 51 10.44 10.63 -1.05
CA GLU A 51 10.26 10.72 0.41
C GLU A 51 9.38 11.92 0.77
N ASP A 52 9.59 13.07 0.13
CA ASP A 52 8.75 14.26 0.34
C ASP A 52 7.30 14.02 -0.08
N HIS A 53 7.08 13.36 -1.22
CA HIS A 53 5.74 12.99 -1.67
C HIS A 53 5.08 11.96 -0.74
N GLN A 54 5.82 11.00 -0.17
CA GLN A 54 5.29 10.12 0.86
C GLN A 54 4.89 10.89 2.13
N ARG A 55 5.75 11.79 2.63
CA ARG A 55 5.42 12.61 3.80
C ARG A 55 4.19 13.48 3.57
N GLN A 56 4.01 14.02 2.36
CA GLN A 56 2.81 14.76 2.00
C GLN A 56 1.57 13.87 2.05
N ARG A 57 1.63 12.66 1.46
CA ARG A 57 0.53 11.69 1.54
C ARG A 57 0.20 11.26 2.97
N GLU A 58 1.21 11.03 3.80
CA GLU A 58 1.00 10.69 5.22
C GLU A 58 0.28 11.82 5.95
N LYS A 59 0.67 13.08 5.72
CA LYS A 59 -0.01 14.25 6.29
C LYS A 59 -1.47 14.37 5.82
N GLU A 60 -1.72 14.13 4.53
CA GLU A 60 -3.07 14.13 3.97
C GLU A 60 -3.92 13.03 4.59
N TYR A 61 -3.36 11.83 4.73
CA TYR A 61 -4.05 10.70 5.35
C TYR A 61 -4.38 10.95 6.83
N ASP A 62 -3.43 11.50 7.59
CA ASP A 62 -3.64 11.92 8.98
C ASP A 62 -4.74 12.98 9.10
N HIS A 63 -4.77 13.93 8.17
CA HIS A 63 -5.79 14.97 8.13
C HIS A 63 -7.18 14.38 7.87
N LEU A 64 -7.31 13.50 6.87
CA LEU A 64 -8.56 12.81 6.56
C LEU A 64 -9.04 11.94 7.72
N THR A 65 -8.12 11.25 8.39
CA THR A 65 -8.44 10.43 9.57
C THR A 65 -9.03 11.28 10.70
N LYS A 66 -8.42 12.43 10.99
CA LYS A 66 -8.93 13.38 12.00
C LYS A 66 -10.32 13.91 11.67
N LEU A 67 -10.59 14.19 10.39
CA LEU A 67 -11.92 14.63 9.94
C LEU A 67 -12.97 13.53 10.15
N LEU A 68 -12.65 12.28 9.79
CA LEU A 68 -13.54 11.14 9.99
C LEU A 68 -13.82 10.89 11.48
N GLU A 69 -12.80 10.99 12.33
CA GLU A 69 -12.98 10.88 13.78
C GLU A 69 -13.91 11.97 14.33
N PHE A 70 -13.71 13.22 13.91
CA PHE A 70 -14.57 14.33 14.29
C PHE A 70 -16.02 14.12 13.84
N GLU A 71 -16.23 13.68 12.59
CA GLU A 71 -17.56 13.37 12.06
C GLU A 71 -18.24 12.24 12.86
N ASN A 72 -17.49 11.20 13.21
CA ASN A 72 -18.02 10.09 14.01
C ASN A 72 -18.41 10.53 15.43
N GLN A 73 -17.57 11.34 16.07
CA GLN A 73 -17.86 11.89 17.41
C GLN A 73 -19.10 12.80 17.39
N THR A 74 -19.22 13.67 16.38
CA THR A 74 -20.38 14.57 16.25
C THR A 74 -21.66 13.79 15.97
N LYS A 75 -21.65 12.84 15.03
CA LYS A 75 -22.79 11.93 14.77
C LYS A 75 -23.22 11.18 16.03
N SER A 76 -22.27 10.66 16.81
CA SER A 76 -22.55 9.98 18.08
C SER A 76 -23.23 10.90 19.10
N ARG A 77 -22.73 12.13 19.26
CA ARG A 77 -23.33 13.14 20.14
C ARG A 77 -24.76 13.51 19.71
N ILE A 78 -24.99 13.67 18.40
CA ILE A 78 -26.32 13.95 17.84
C ILE A 78 -27.28 12.81 18.15
N LYS A 79 -26.87 11.55 17.91
CA LYS A 79 -27.68 10.36 18.24
C LYS A 79 -28.04 10.31 19.73
N ARG A 80 -27.08 10.55 20.62
CA ARG A 80 -27.33 10.58 22.07
C ARG A 80 -28.30 11.69 22.48
N LYS A 81 -28.15 12.90 21.91
CA LYS A 81 -29.09 14.00 22.16
C LYS A 81 -30.50 13.67 21.67
N SER A 82 -30.62 13.12 20.46
CA SER A 82 -31.89 12.66 19.89
C SER A 82 -32.57 11.62 20.77
N ALA A 83 -31.84 10.61 21.24
CA ALA A 83 -32.37 9.60 22.14
C ALA A 83 -32.87 10.21 23.45
N ARG A 84 -32.10 11.13 24.05
CA ARG A 84 -32.49 11.82 25.30
C ARG A 84 -33.76 12.66 25.13
N GLN A 85 -33.90 13.38 24.01
CA GLN A 85 -35.11 14.16 23.70
C GLN A 85 -36.34 13.27 23.58
N ARG A 86 -36.24 12.13 22.86
CA ARG A 86 -37.35 11.18 22.74
C ARG A 86 -37.81 10.63 24.09
N VAL A 87 -36.85 10.30 24.98
CA VAL A 87 -37.18 9.86 26.34
C VAL A 87 -37.94 10.95 27.09
N GLN A 88 -37.48 12.20 27.03
CA GLN A 88 -38.14 13.32 27.73
C GLN A 88 -39.55 13.61 27.22
N GLN A 89 -39.78 13.48 25.91
CA GLN A 89 -41.11 13.70 25.29
C GLN A 89 -42.08 12.53 25.51
N GLY A 90 -41.60 11.31 25.76
CA GLY A 90 -42.44 10.15 26.08
C GLY A 90 -42.82 10.02 27.55
N THR A 91 -42.22 10.83 28.43
CA THR A 91 -42.47 10.86 29.88
C THR A 91 -43.34 12.05 30.33
N SER A 92 -43.83 12.84 29.38
CA SER A 92 -44.79 13.95 29.58
C SER A 92 -46.16 13.55 29.04
#